data_AF-A0A2A9KFH9-F1
#
_entry.id   AF-A0A2A9KFH9-F1
#
_cell.length_a   1.000
_cell.length_b   1.000
_cell.length_c   1.000
_cell.angle_alpha   90.00
_cell.angle_beta   90.00
_cell.angle_gamma   90.00
#
_symmetry.space_group_name_H-M   'P 1'
#
loop_
_entity.id
_entity.type
_entity.pdbx_description
1 polymer ?
#
loop_
_entity_poly.entity_id
_entity_poly.type
_entity_poly.pdbx_seq_one_letter_code
_entity_poly.pdbx_strand_id
1 'polypeptide(L)'
;MMDKRRELERSKNVAMLFLAAASIVFIVTLLLPGGFWPDLVKAVSEAAMVGALADWFAVHALFRRVPIPLLSRHTAIIPKNKDKIADNLALFVKDKFFDVESIAGLIRKHDPANLLATWLTAPGNTENFGRHLLREAARILDFIEDAPVQRFMTRALHVALAKVDLSQSAGVILDQLTKDGRHQALLDEALVQCAGLLANPETQELIAGEIVIWLKQDHPLKEKVLPSDWIGRQGADIAVNAVSHLIAEISSDKNHPMRGRFDVFTKHFIEQLKDDPEFIAKGEQIKTYLLNDPTLYLYLKNLWGSLRTWLKEDLRRSESLLHRNIIAAGHWLGKTLADDPVFRQSVNQHLEEAAKNMAPDFADFLTRHISDTVKNWNSQEMAQQIELNIGKDLQWIRINGTIVGGLIGLLLYLISQLRPWLPHF
;
A
#
# COMPACT_ATOMS: atom_id res chain seq x y z
N MET A 1 -25.15 -25.76 13.04
CA MET A 1 -25.76 -26.14 11.74
C MET A 1 -26.79 -27.28 11.85
N MET A 2 -26.54 -28.30 12.67
CA MET A 2 -27.52 -29.41 12.85
C MET A 2 -28.86 -28.95 13.43
N ASP A 3 -28.88 -27.95 14.33
CA ASP A 3 -30.13 -27.43 14.90
C ASP A 3 -31.02 -26.75 13.85
N LYS A 4 -30.44 -25.93 12.96
CA LYS A 4 -31.19 -25.27 11.87
C LYS A 4 -31.84 -26.27 10.91
N ARG A 5 -31.14 -27.36 10.57
CA ARG A 5 -31.71 -28.45 9.74
C ARG A 5 -32.91 -29.11 10.42
N ARG A 6 -32.75 -29.48 11.70
CA ARG A 6 -33.82 -30.11 12.49
C ARG A 6 -35.02 -29.18 12.68
N GLU A 7 -34.78 -27.88 12.89
CA GLU A 7 -35.84 -26.88 12.98
C GLU A 7 -36.62 -26.75 11.67
N LEU A 8 -35.92 -26.71 10.53
CA LEU A 8 -36.56 -26.67 9.22
C LEU A 8 -37.39 -27.93 8.97
N GLU A 9 -36.87 -29.11 9.27
CA GLU A 9 -37.60 -30.38 9.11
C GLU A 9 -38.85 -30.43 9.98
N ARG A 10 -38.75 -30.03 11.25
CA ARG A 10 -39.91 -29.92 12.14
C ARG A 10 -40.97 -28.97 11.58
N SER A 11 -40.56 -27.80 11.12
CA SER A 11 -41.49 -26.80 10.55
C SER A 11 -42.17 -27.32 9.27
N LYS A 12 -41.42 -27.99 8.39
CA LYS A 12 -41.96 -28.66 7.20
C LYS A 12 -42.98 -29.73 7.55
N ASN A 13 -42.70 -30.53 8.58
CA ASN A 13 -43.61 -31.58 9.04
C ASN A 13 -44.91 -31.01 9.62
N VAL A 14 -44.83 -29.93 10.41
CA VAL A 14 -46.02 -29.24 10.94
C VAL A 14 -46.86 -28.70 9.79
N ALA A 15 -46.26 -27.95 8.84
CA ALA A 15 -47.00 -27.42 7.70
C ALA A 15 -47.61 -28.52 6.82
N MET A 16 -46.94 -29.67 6.69
CA MET A 16 -47.46 -30.84 5.99
C MET A 16 -48.62 -31.50 6.74
N LEU A 17 -48.57 -31.55 8.07
CA LEU A 17 -49.64 -32.08 8.92
C LEU A 17 -50.91 -31.22 8.81
N PHE A 18 -50.78 -29.88 8.78
CA PHE A 18 -51.92 -28.98 8.53
C PHE A 18 -52.57 -29.24 7.16
N LEU A 19 -51.77 -29.38 6.10
CA LEU A 19 -52.29 -29.72 4.78
C LEU A 19 -52.97 -31.10 4.80
N ALA A 20 -52.34 -32.11 5.38
CA ALA A 20 -52.89 -33.46 5.45
C ALA A 20 -54.21 -33.49 6.24
N ALA A 21 -54.28 -32.78 7.37
CA ALA A 21 -55.50 -32.65 8.16
C ALA A 21 -56.63 -31.99 7.36
N ALA A 22 -56.34 -30.86 6.68
CA ALA A 22 -57.33 -30.19 5.82
C ALA A 22 -57.82 -31.12 4.69
N SER A 23 -56.91 -31.84 4.02
CA SER A 23 -57.26 -32.80 2.97
C SER A 23 -58.08 -33.98 3.49
N ILE A 24 -57.75 -34.53 4.65
CA ILE A 24 -58.51 -35.63 5.26
C ILE A 24 -59.92 -35.16 5.64
N VAL A 25 -60.04 -34.00 6.27
CA VAL A 25 -61.35 -33.42 6.62
C VAL A 25 -62.19 -33.21 5.36
N PHE A 26 -61.60 -32.67 4.29
CA PHE A 26 -62.27 -32.51 3.01
C PHE A 26 -62.76 -33.86 2.45
N ILE A 27 -61.91 -34.88 2.41
CA ILE A 27 -62.28 -36.21 1.90
C ILE A 27 -63.39 -36.85 2.75
N VAL A 28 -63.31 -36.76 4.09
CA VAL A 28 -64.34 -37.29 4.98
C VAL A 28 -65.67 -36.58 4.75
N THR A 29 -65.67 -35.26 4.55
CA THR A 29 -66.90 -34.52 4.25
C THR A 29 -67.52 -34.88 2.90
N LEU A 30 -66.76 -35.43 1.93
CA LEU A 30 -67.32 -35.95 0.67
C LEU A 30 -68.11 -37.25 0.86
N LEU A 31 -67.83 -38.01 1.93
CA LEU A 31 -68.46 -39.30 2.21
C LEU A 31 -69.68 -39.18 3.15
N LEU A 32 -69.86 -38.03 3.79
CA LEU A 32 -70.99 -37.77 4.68
C LEU A 32 -72.24 -37.36 3.88
N PRO A 33 -73.45 -37.72 4.35
CA PRO A 33 -74.70 -37.23 3.75
C PRO A 33 -74.79 -35.71 3.83
N GLY A 34 -75.40 -35.08 2.83
CA GLY A 34 -75.49 -33.62 2.70
C GLY A 34 -76.23 -32.95 3.86
N GLY A 35 -75.85 -31.71 4.17
CA GLY A 35 -76.42 -30.91 5.25
C GLY A 35 -75.57 -29.67 5.55
N PHE A 36 -76.14 -28.69 6.25
CA PHE A 36 -75.47 -27.41 6.52
C PHE A 36 -74.08 -27.57 7.16
N TRP A 37 -73.94 -28.42 8.18
CA TRP A 37 -72.68 -28.62 8.88
C TRP A 37 -71.63 -29.38 8.03
N PRO A 38 -71.95 -30.54 7.40
CA PRO A 38 -71.04 -31.19 6.45
C PRO A 38 -70.57 -30.26 5.33
N ASP A 39 -71.48 -29.49 4.73
CA ASP A 39 -71.17 -28.59 3.60
C ASP A 39 -70.34 -27.37 4.02
N LEU A 40 -70.57 -26.84 5.23
CA LEU A 40 -69.75 -25.78 5.83
C LEU A 40 -68.31 -26.27 6.03
N VAL A 41 -68.13 -27.42 6.68
CA VAL A 41 -66.81 -28.00 6.96
C VAL A 41 -66.11 -28.38 5.65
N LYS A 42 -66.85 -28.85 4.65
CA LYS A 42 -66.33 -29.09 3.30
C LYS A 42 -65.78 -27.80 2.68
N ALA A 43 -66.54 -26.70 2.70
CA ALA A 43 -66.08 -25.44 2.13
C ALA A 43 -64.85 -24.85 2.86
N VAL A 44 -64.82 -24.93 4.19
CA VAL A 44 -63.66 -24.54 5.00
C VAL A 44 -62.44 -25.39 4.67
N SER A 45 -62.58 -26.72 4.65
CA SER A 45 -61.47 -27.64 4.39
C SER A 45 -60.97 -27.59 2.95
N GLU A 46 -61.86 -27.39 1.97
CA GLU A 46 -61.52 -27.16 0.57
C GLU A 46 -60.66 -25.90 0.41
N ALA A 47 -61.13 -24.77 0.96
CA ALA A 47 -60.41 -23.50 0.84
C ALA A 47 -59.10 -23.51 1.64
N ALA A 48 -59.07 -24.14 2.82
CA ALA A 48 -57.85 -24.35 3.60
C ALA A 48 -56.83 -25.20 2.85
N MET A 49 -57.27 -26.29 2.21
CA MET A 49 -56.41 -27.17 1.40
C MET A 49 -55.85 -26.43 0.18
N VAL A 50 -56.68 -25.67 -0.54
CA VAL A 50 -56.25 -24.89 -1.71
C VAL A 50 -55.24 -23.82 -1.30
N GLY A 51 -55.48 -23.08 -0.21
CA GLY A 51 -54.52 -22.09 0.32
C GLY A 51 -53.18 -22.73 0.70
N ALA A 52 -53.22 -23.86 1.41
CA ALA A 52 -52.03 -24.61 1.79
C ALA A 52 -51.24 -25.17 0.59
N LEU A 53 -51.91 -25.56 -0.51
CA LEU A 53 -51.29 -26.02 -1.74
C LEU A 53 -50.68 -24.87 -2.56
N ALA A 54 -51.36 -23.72 -2.61
CA ALA A 54 -50.87 -22.53 -3.30
C ALA A 54 -49.56 -22.03 -2.67
N ASP A 55 -49.53 -21.90 -1.35
CA ASP A 55 -48.33 -21.47 -0.63
C ASP A 55 -47.22 -22.53 -0.68
N TRP A 56 -47.58 -23.82 -0.63
CA TRP A 56 -46.60 -24.89 -0.87
C TRP A 56 -45.94 -24.74 -2.24
N PHE A 57 -46.72 -24.49 -3.28
CA PHE A 57 -46.19 -24.29 -4.63
C PHE A 57 -45.27 -23.05 -4.68
N ALA A 58 -45.68 -21.92 -4.10
CA ALA A 58 -44.87 -20.69 -4.09
C ALA A 58 -43.52 -20.89 -3.38
N VAL A 59 -43.52 -21.46 -2.17
CA VAL A 59 -42.29 -21.70 -1.39
C VAL A 59 -41.42 -22.75 -2.07
N HIS A 60 -41.99 -23.83 -2.59
CA HIS A 60 -41.23 -24.86 -3.28
C HIS A 60 -40.62 -24.35 -4.59
N ALA A 61 -41.37 -23.55 -5.36
CA ALA A 61 -40.91 -22.93 -6.61
C ALA A 61 -39.79 -21.91 -6.39
N LEU A 62 -39.64 -21.35 -5.19
CA LEU A 62 -38.53 -20.46 -4.86
C LEU A 62 -37.18 -21.21 -4.89
N PHE A 63 -37.14 -22.43 -4.35
CA PHE A 63 -35.90 -23.19 -4.13
C PHE A 63 -35.68 -24.36 -5.10
N ARG A 64 -36.74 -25.01 -5.59
CA ARG A 64 -36.65 -26.25 -6.39
C ARG A 64 -37.47 -26.16 -7.67
N ARG A 65 -37.11 -27.01 -8.63
CA ARG A 65 -37.85 -27.15 -9.89
C ARG A 65 -39.09 -28.01 -9.66
N VAL A 66 -40.27 -27.46 -9.98
CA VAL A 66 -41.54 -28.21 -9.92
C VAL A 66 -41.75 -28.96 -11.26
N PRO A 67 -42.02 -30.27 -11.26
CA PRO A 67 -42.13 -31.10 -12.47
C PRO A 67 -43.49 -30.96 -13.19
N ILE A 68 -44.00 -29.73 -13.35
CA ILE A 68 -45.24 -29.44 -14.10
C ILE A 68 -44.84 -28.70 -15.39
N PRO A 69 -45.13 -29.21 -16.60
CA PRO A 69 -44.58 -28.71 -17.86
C PRO A 69 -44.74 -27.18 -18.07
N LEU A 70 -45.93 -26.64 -17.81
CA LEU A 70 -46.24 -25.22 -17.98
C LEU A 70 -45.62 -24.33 -16.89
N LEU A 71 -45.60 -24.82 -15.64
CA LEU A 71 -45.15 -24.03 -14.48
C LEU A 71 -43.64 -24.11 -14.25
N SER A 72 -42.97 -25.16 -14.78
CA SER A 72 -41.55 -25.41 -14.54
C SER A 72 -40.62 -24.29 -15.02
N ARG A 73 -41.06 -23.50 -16.01
CA ARG A 73 -40.31 -22.36 -16.58
C ARG A 73 -40.02 -21.27 -15.54
N HIS A 74 -40.91 -21.03 -14.59
CA HIS A 74 -40.79 -19.97 -13.57
C HIS A 74 -40.52 -20.50 -12.14
N THR A 75 -40.07 -21.74 -12.02
CA THR A 75 -39.63 -22.33 -10.73
C THR A 75 -38.11 -22.33 -10.58
N ALA A 76 -37.61 -22.66 -9.38
CA ALA A 76 -36.22 -22.49 -8.95
C ALA A 76 -35.72 -21.04 -9.08
N ILE A 77 -36.51 -20.08 -8.58
CA ILE A 77 -36.24 -18.63 -8.72
C ILE A 77 -34.89 -18.24 -8.11
N ILE A 78 -34.56 -18.71 -6.90
CA ILE A 78 -33.28 -18.39 -6.24
C ILE A 78 -32.10 -18.99 -7.03
N PRO A 79 -32.06 -20.30 -7.34
CA PRO A 79 -31.00 -20.87 -8.17
C PRO A 79 -30.81 -20.16 -9.52
N LYS A 80 -31.89 -19.76 -10.19
CA LYS A 80 -31.84 -19.09 -11.51
C LYS A 80 -31.34 -17.65 -11.43
N ASN A 81 -31.61 -16.94 -10.34
CA ASN A 81 -31.21 -15.54 -10.16
C ASN A 81 -29.91 -15.39 -9.34
N LYS A 82 -29.15 -16.48 -9.11
CA LYS A 82 -27.87 -16.46 -8.38
C LYS A 82 -26.98 -15.30 -8.80
N ASP A 83 -26.74 -15.16 -10.10
CA ASP A 83 -25.80 -14.15 -10.62
C ASP A 83 -26.28 -12.72 -10.36
N LYS A 84 -27.59 -12.48 -10.49
CA LYS A 84 -28.19 -11.18 -10.13
C LYS A 84 -28.12 -10.90 -8.64
N ILE A 85 -28.31 -11.93 -7.80
CA ILE A 85 -28.17 -11.80 -6.34
C ILE A 85 -26.71 -11.50 -6.00
N ALA A 86 -25.75 -12.13 -6.68
CA ALA A 86 -24.33 -11.86 -6.51
C ALA A 86 -23.98 -10.40 -6.83
N ASP A 87 -24.42 -9.89 -7.98
CA ASP A 87 -24.17 -8.52 -8.41
C ASP A 87 -24.80 -7.49 -7.46
N ASN A 88 -26.07 -7.71 -7.08
CA ASN A 88 -26.76 -6.81 -6.16
C ASN A 88 -26.16 -6.83 -4.74
N LEU A 89 -25.73 -8.00 -4.26
CA LEU A 89 -25.05 -8.11 -2.98
C LEU A 89 -23.71 -7.37 -3.00
N ALA A 90 -22.95 -7.51 -4.08
CA ALA A 90 -21.67 -6.83 -4.24
C ALA A 90 -21.86 -5.30 -4.24
N LEU A 91 -22.84 -4.78 -5.00
CA LEU A 91 -23.20 -3.36 -5.00
C LEU A 91 -23.65 -2.88 -3.63
N PHE A 92 -24.48 -3.66 -2.94
CA PHE A 92 -24.92 -3.33 -1.58
C PHE A 92 -23.74 -3.22 -0.61
N VAL A 93 -22.77 -4.14 -0.68
CA VAL A 93 -21.57 -4.08 0.18
C VAL A 93 -20.73 -2.84 -0.13
N LYS A 94 -20.53 -2.54 -1.42
CA LYS A 94 -19.83 -1.32 -1.86
C LYS A 94 -20.50 -0.07 -1.29
N ASP A 95 -21.80 0.10 -1.52
CA ASP A 95 -22.50 1.34 -1.22
C ASP A 95 -22.78 1.54 0.28
N LYS A 96 -22.82 0.47 1.08
CA LYS A 96 -23.16 0.54 2.51
C LYS A 96 -21.99 0.39 3.47
N PHE A 97 -20.91 -0.27 3.06
CA PHE A 97 -19.78 -0.54 3.94
C PHE A 97 -18.47 0.08 3.47
N PHE A 98 -18.33 0.36 2.17
CA PHE A 98 -17.09 0.86 1.59
C PHE A 98 -17.27 2.18 0.83
N ASP A 99 -18.34 2.92 1.13
CA ASP A 99 -18.41 4.29 0.66
C ASP A 99 -17.33 5.14 1.36
N VAL A 100 -16.81 6.10 0.59
CA VAL A 100 -15.66 6.93 0.98
C VAL A 100 -15.92 7.67 2.30
N GLU A 101 -17.15 8.15 2.51
CA GLU A 101 -17.52 8.92 3.70
C GLU A 101 -17.68 8.03 4.94
N SER A 102 -18.21 6.81 4.81
CA SER A 102 -18.28 5.86 5.93
C SER A 102 -16.89 5.47 6.41
N ILE A 103 -15.94 5.20 5.50
CA ILE A 103 -14.55 4.87 5.86
C ILE A 103 -13.87 6.07 6.53
N ALA A 104 -14.00 7.25 5.95
CA ALA A 104 -13.45 8.48 6.54
C ALA A 104 -14.05 8.76 7.92
N GLY A 105 -15.37 8.60 8.07
CA GLY A 105 -16.08 8.74 9.34
C GLY A 105 -15.62 7.74 10.39
N LEU A 106 -15.33 6.49 10.00
CA LEU A 106 -14.76 5.48 10.90
C LEU A 106 -13.36 5.87 11.39
N ILE A 107 -12.51 6.40 10.51
CA ILE A 107 -11.16 6.88 10.88
C ILE A 107 -11.27 8.03 11.89
N ARG A 108 -12.11 9.03 11.61
CA ARG A 108 -12.34 10.17 12.53
C ARG A 108 -12.85 9.71 13.90
N LYS A 109 -13.73 8.71 13.92
CA LYS A 109 -14.35 8.20 15.16
C LYS A 109 -13.37 7.43 16.04
N HIS A 110 -12.43 6.69 15.46
CA HIS A 110 -11.60 5.75 16.21
C HIS A 110 -10.19 6.26 16.52
N ASP A 111 -9.78 7.42 16.00
CA ASP A 111 -8.45 8.01 16.22
C ASP A 111 -7.32 6.96 16.10
N PRO A 112 -7.08 6.43 14.88
CA PRO A 112 -6.11 5.35 14.68
C PRO A 112 -4.70 5.72 15.13
N ALA A 113 -4.30 6.99 15.05
CA ALA A 113 -3.02 7.44 15.56
C ALA A 113 -2.91 7.27 17.09
N ASN A 114 -3.97 7.55 17.86
CA ASN A 114 -3.99 7.27 19.30
C ASN A 114 -3.99 5.78 19.64
N LEU A 115 -4.73 4.97 18.87
CA LEU A 115 -4.70 3.50 19.02
C LEU A 115 -3.28 2.96 18.78
N LEU A 116 -2.62 3.44 17.73
CA LEU A 116 -1.24 3.08 17.41
C LEU A 116 -0.26 3.54 18.50
N ALA A 117 -0.43 4.76 19.03
CA ALA A 117 0.37 5.28 20.13
C ALA A 117 0.25 4.39 21.38
N THR A 118 -0.98 4.06 21.78
CA THR A 118 -1.27 3.21 22.94
C THR A 118 -0.67 1.82 22.76
N TRP A 119 -0.76 1.26 21.56
CA TRP A 119 -0.21 -0.05 21.28
C TRP A 119 1.31 -0.08 21.24
N LEU A 120 1.97 0.93 20.65
CA LEU A 120 3.44 1.04 20.60
C LEU A 120 4.08 1.34 21.95
N THR A 121 3.37 2.07 22.83
CA THR A 121 3.86 2.40 24.18
C THR A 121 3.61 1.30 25.21
N ALA A 122 2.73 0.34 24.92
CA ALA A 122 2.49 -0.80 25.80
C ALA A 122 3.73 -1.72 25.91
N PRO A 123 4.00 -2.26 27.12
CA PRO A 123 5.21 -3.03 27.39
C PRO A 123 5.27 -4.32 26.56
N GLY A 124 6.40 -4.56 25.87
CA GLY A 124 6.64 -5.77 25.09
C GLY A 124 6.06 -5.77 23.67
N ASN A 125 5.17 -4.83 23.33
CA ASN A 125 4.53 -4.80 22.00
C ASN A 125 5.54 -4.45 20.90
N THR A 126 6.33 -3.40 21.12
CA THR A 126 7.32 -2.92 20.15
C THR A 126 8.45 -3.95 19.96
N GLU A 127 8.84 -4.66 21.01
CA GLU A 127 9.83 -5.74 20.97
C GLU A 127 9.33 -6.96 20.21
N ASN A 128 8.10 -7.40 20.50
CA ASN A 128 7.47 -8.53 19.79
C ASN A 128 7.24 -8.20 18.32
N PHE A 129 6.74 -7.00 18.03
CA PHE A 129 6.53 -6.51 16.67
C PHE A 129 7.83 -6.40 15.89
N GLY A 130 8.85 -5.77 16.47
CA GLY A 130 10.17 -5.65 15.85
C GLY A 130 10.78 -7.02 15.55
N ARG A 131 10.60 -8.00 16.43
CA ARG A 131 11.05 -9.38 16.20
C ARG A 131 10.30 -10.05 15.04
N HIS A 132 8.99 -9.88 14.98
CA HIS A 132 8.17 -10.44 13.90
C HIS A 132 8.50 -9.78 12.55
N LEU A 133 8.54 -8.44 12.51
CA LEU A 133 8.91 -7.67 11.32
C LEU A 133 10.27 -8.11 10.76
N LEU A 134 11.29 -8.21 11.61
CA LEU A 134 12.63 -8.61 11.18
C LEU A 134 12.68 -10.06 10.69
N ARG A 135 11.90 -10.96 11.31
CA ARG A 135 11.79 -12.35 10.86
C ARG A 135 11.11 -12.46 9.49
N GLU A 136 10.08 -11.66 9.22
CA GLU A 136 9.45 -11.60 7.89
C GLU A 136 10.38 -10.92 6.88
N ALA A 137 11.05 -9.83 7.25
CA ALA A 137 12.03 -9.16 6.40
C ALA A 137 13.18 -10.10 6.01
N ALA A 138 13.65 -10.95 6.94
CA ALA A 138 14.65 -11.98 6.65
C ALA A 138 14.16 -12.96 5.58
N ARG A 139 12.91 -13.45 5.69
CA ARG A 139 12.31 -14.36 4.70
C ARG A 139 12.15 -13.71 3.34
N ILE A 140 11.72 -12.45 3.30
CA ILE A 140 11.62 -11.68 2.06
C ILE A 140 13.00 -11.54 1.43
N LEU A 141 14.03 -11.22 2.22
CA LEU A 141 15.41 -11.09 1.76
C LEU A 141 16.01 -12.42 1.24
N ASP A 142 15.52 -13.57 1.73
CA ASP A 142 15.88 -14.89 1.21
C ASP A 142 15.19 -15.20 -0.13
N PHE A 143 13.99 -14.68 -0.36
CA PHE A 143 13.24 -14.87 -1.61
C PHE A 143 13.69 -13.94 -2.74
N ILE A 144 14.27 -12.79 -2.40
CA ILE A 144 14.75 -11.81 -3.39
C ILE A 144 15.98 -12.37 -4.13
N GLU A 145 15.78 -12.68 -5.41
CA GLU A 145 16.86 -13.02 -6.35
C GLU A 145 17.74 -11.80 -6.68
N ASP A 146 19.04 -12.03 -6.85
CA ASP A 146 20.00 -10.95 -7.11
C ASP A 146 19.84 -10.32 -8.50
N ALA A 147 19.51 -11.11 -9.51
CA ALA A 147 19.48 -10.64 -10.90
C ALA A 147 18.34 -9.63 -11.19
N PRO A 148 17.08 -9.85 -10.74
CA PRO A 148 16.03 -8.86 -10.90
C PRO A 148 16.32 -7.53 -10.18
N VAL A 149 16.86 -7.59 -8.96
CA VAL A 149 17.20 -6.38 -8.18
C VAL A 149 18.31 -5.59 -8.85
N GLN A 150 19.35 -6.26 -9.35
CA GLN A 150 20.43 -5.60 -10.09
C GLN A 150 19.91 -4.84 -11.32
N ARG A 151 19.03 -5.48 -12.11
CA ARG A 151 18.40 -4.84 -13.27
C ARG A 151 17.56 -3.64 -12.85
N PHE A 152 16.79 -3.77 -11.76
CA PHE A 152 16.00 -2.68 -11.20
C PHE A 152 16.89 -1.51 -10.76
N MET A 153 17.94 -1.76 -9.96
CA MET A 153 18.87 -0.74 -9.49
C MET A 153 19.57 -0.02 -10.65
N THR A 154 20.02 -0.78 -11.65
CA THR A 154 20.67 -0.23 -12.84
C THR A 154 19.70 0.69 -13.59
N ARG A 155 18.46 0.24 -13.80
CA ARG A 155 17.43 1.03 -14.47
C ARG A 155 17.03 2.27 -13.68
N ALA A 156 16.89 2.16 -12.36
CA ALA A 156 16.59 3.29 -11.48
C ALA A 156 17.71 4.33 -11.53
N LEU A 157 18.97 3.91 -11.48
CA LEU A 157 20.13 4.80 -11.60
C LEU A 157 20.18 5.48 -12.98
N HIS A 158 19.90 4.74 -14.05
CA HIS A 158 19.80 5.30 -15.40
C HIS A 158 18.72 6.39 -15.48
N VAL A 159 17.52 6.11 -14.94
CA VAL A 159 16.41 7.08 -14.93
C VAL A 159 16.74 8.31 -14.07
N ALA A 160 17.41 8.11 -12.92
CA ALA A 160 17.82 9.20 -12.05
C ALA A 160 18.88 10.09 -12.72
N LEU A 161 19.97 9.49 -13.23
CA LEU A 161 21.04 10.23 -13.91
C LEU A 161 20.57 10.89 -15.21
N ALA A 162 19.67 10.27 -15.97
CA ALA A 162 19.13 10.85 -17.19
C ALA A 162 18.41 12.19 -16.94
N LYS A 163 17.76 12.34 -15.78
CA LYS A 163 17.02 13.55 -15.39
C LYS A 163 17.89 14.63 -14.74
N VAL A 164 19.15 14.35 -14.46
CA VAL A 164 20.06 15.27 -13.78
C VAL A 164 21.03 15.88 -14.78
N ASP A 165 21.09 17.21 -14.80
CA ASP A 165 22.15 17.97 -15.46
C ASP A 165 23.31 18.10 -14.49
N LEU A 166 24.37 17.30 -14.71
CA LEU A 166 25.51 17.21 -13.78
C LEU A 166 26.21 18.56 -13.59
N SER A 167 26.39 19.31 -14.68
CA SER A 167 27.05 20.63 -14.65
C SER A 167 26.27 21.63 -13.81
N GLN A 168 24.96 21.77 -14.09
CA GLN A 168 24.09 22.69 -13.36
C GLN A 168 23.94 22.29 -11.88
N SER A 169 23.80 20.99 -11.60
CA SER A 169 23.66 20.47 -10.23
C SER A 169 24.92 20.71 -9.39
N ALA A 170 26.10 20.46 -9.97
CA ALA A 170 27.37 20.77 -9.33
C ALA A 170 27.51 22.27 -9.06
N GLY A 171 27.08 23.11 -10.01
CA GLY A 171 27.05 24.57 -9.85
C GLY A 171 26.17 25.00 -8.67
N VAL A 172 24.95 24.47 -8.55
CA VAL A 172 24.04 24.77 -7.43
C VAL A 172 24.61 24.31 -6.08
N ILE A 173 25.21 23.12 -6.01
CA ILE A 173 25.81 22.60 -4.77
C ILE A 173 27.01 23.46 -4.37
N LEU A 174 27.91 23.78 -5.29
CA LEU A 174 29.07 24.62 -5.02
C LEU A 174 28.65 26.03 -4.60
N ASP A 175 27.63 26.60 -5.23
CA ASP A 175 27.06 27.90 -4.84
C ASP A 175 26.58 27.90 -3.37
N GLN A 176 25.87 26.86 -2.94
CA GLN A 176 25.44 26.72 -1.54
C GLN A 176 26.60 26.46 -0.58
N LEU A 177 27.57 25.64 -0.97
CA LEU A 177 28.73 25.32 -0.15
C LEU A 177 29.71 26.48 -0.04
N THR A 178 29.73 27.41 -0.99
CA THR A 178 30.62 28.58 -1.00
C THR A 178 29.98 29.82 -0.38
N LYS A 179 28.66 29.80 -0.16
CA LYS A 179 27.91 30.83 0.55
C LYS A 179 28.54 31.16 1.91
N ASP A 180 28.47 32.42 2.30
CA ASP A 180 29.06 32.97 3.53
C ASP A 180 30.59 32.77 3.62
N GLY A 181 31.27 32.62 2.48
CA GLY A 181 32.74 32.56 2.43
C GLY A 181 33.33 31.22 2.85
N ARG A 182 32.53 30.15 2.98
CA ARG A 182 33.00 28.82 3.43
C ARG A 182 34.12 28.21 2.58
N HIS A 183 34.21 28.60 1.30
CA HIS A 183 35.30 28.19 0.41
C HIS A 183 36.67 28.75 0.81
N GLN A 184 36.72 29.81 1.63
CA GLN A 184 37.96 30.31 2.21
C GLN A 184 38.58 29.30 3.19
N ALA A 185 37.79 28.46 3.86
CA ALA A 185 38.33 27.40 4.72
C ALA A 185 39.04 26.30 3.90
N LEU A 186 38.57 26.03 2.69
CA LEU A 186 39.27 25.12 1.77
C LEU A 186 40.56 25.75 1.26
N LEU A 187 40.57 27.07 1.01
CA LEU A 187 41.79 27.80 0.68
C LEU A 187 42.80 27.76 1.83
N ASP A 188 42.35 27.90 3.08
CA ASP A 188 43.21 27.81 4.27
C ASP A 188 43.91 26.44 4.34
N GLU A 189 43.14 25.36 4.19
CA GLU A 189 43.71 23.99 4.16
C GLU A 189 44.67 23.82 2.99
N ALA A 190 44.32 24.30 1.79
CA ALA A 190 45.18 24.21 0.62
C ALA A 190 46.51 24.96 0.83
N LEU A 191 46.48 26.15 1.43
CA LEU A 191 47.66 26.93 1.76
C LEU A 191 48.56 26.21 2.77
N VAL A 192 47.98 25.55 3.78
CA VAL A 192 48.72 24.73 4.74
C VAL A 192 49.39 23.54 4.06
N GLN A 193 48.68 22.81 3.20
CA GLN A 193 49.23 21.68 2.45
C GLN A 193 50.35 22.15 1.51
N CYS A 194 50.17 23.28 0.81
CA CYS A 194 51.21 23.86 -0.05
C CYS A 194 52.45 24.27 0.74
N ALA A 195 52.29 24.89 1.91
CA ALA A 195 53.42 25.23 2.78
C ALA A 195 54.14 23.96 3.27
N GLY A 196 53.41 22.91 3.64
CA GLY A 196 53.98 21.62 4.05
C GLY A 196 54.78 20.93 2.94
N LEU A 197 54.26 20.95 1.71
CA LEU A 197 54.97 20.43 0.53
C LEU A 197 56.24 21.22 0.23
N LEU A 198 56.21 22.55 0.31
CA LEU A 198 57.38 23.40 0.09
C LEU A 198 58.46 23.24 1.19
N ALA A 199 58.05 22.86 2.40
CA ALA A 199 58.95 22.54 3.51
C ALA A 199 59.57 21.14 3.41
N ASN A 200 59.08 20.26 2.51
CA ASN A 200 59.61 18.91 2.35
C ASN A 200 60.98 18.93 1.64
N PRO A 201 62.04 18.36 2.24
CA PRO A 201 63.38 18.30 1.64
C PRO A 201 63.41 17.70 0.22
N GLU A 202 62.62 16.66 -0.07
CA GLU A 202 62.57 16.05 -1.40
C GLU A 202 62.02 17.02 -2.46
N THR A 203 61.01 17.81 -2.08
CA THR A 203 60.42 18.82 -2.97
C THR A 203 61.39 19.97 -3.21
N GLN A 204 62.16 20.36 -2.20
CA GLN A 204 63.22 21.37 -2.32
C GLN A 204 64.35 20.91 -3.24
N GLU A 205 64.75 19.64 -3.16
CA GLU A 205 65.74 19.05 -4.09
C GLU A 205 65.23 19.03 -5.54
N LEU A 206 63.96 18.70 -5.76
CA LEU A 206 63.34 18.77 -7.09
C LEU A 206 63.35 20.20 -7.63
N ILE A 207 62.95 21.18 -6.82
CA ILE A 207 62.96 22.61 -7.19
C ILE A 207 64.38 23.08 -7.51
N ALA A 208 65.38 22.70 -6.69
CA ALA A 208 66.78 23.01 -6.92
C ALA A 208 67.28 22.43 -8.25
N GLY A 209 66.89 21.19 -8.57
CA GLY A 209 67.19 20.55 -9.84
C GLY A 209 66.63 21.31 -11.04
N GLU A 210 65.35 21.71 -10.98
CA GLU A 210 64.69 22.47 -12.04
C GLU A 210 65.29 23.87 -12.22
N ILE A 211 65.68 24.55 -11.13
CA ILE A 211 66.37 25.85 -11.19
C ILE A 211 67.72 25.72 -11.92
N VAL A 212 68.46 24.63 -11.68
CA VAL A 212 69.72 24.36 -12.40
C VAL A 212 69.48 24.09 -13.88
N ILE A 213 68.42 23.35 -14.23
CA ILE A 213 68.04 23.10 -15.62
C ILE A 213 67.65 24.40 -16.33
N TRP A 214 66.81 25.22 -15.70
CA TRP A 214 66.41 26.52 -16.23
C TRP A 214 67.62 27.45 -16.44
N LEU A 215 68.53 27.52 -15.46
CA LEU A 215 69.74 28.35 -15.56
C LEU A 215 70.63 27.93 -16.75
N LYS A 216 70.76 26.62 -16.98
CA LYS A 216 71.50 26.03 -18.12
C LYS A 216 70.88 26.38 -19.47
N GLN A 217 69.55 26.44 -19.56
CA GLN A 217 68.83 26.70 -20.81
C GLN A 217 68.77 28.19 -21.15
N ASP A 218 68.45 29.05 -20.18
CA ASP A 218 68.06 30.44 -20.45
C ASP A 218 69.21 31.46 -20.24
N HIS A 219 70.21 31.11 -19.41
CA HIS A 219 71.32 32.00 -19.06
C HIS A 219 72.72 31.33 -19.09
N PRO A 220 73.14 30.74 -20.23
CA PRO A 220 74.35 29.92 -20.33
C PRO A 220 75.68 30.67 -20.08
N LEU A 221 75.70 32.00 -20.25
CA LEU A 221 76.89 32.83 -19.98
C LEU A 221 77.12 33.05 -18.46
N LYS A 222 76.06 33.05 -17.65
CA LYS A 222 76.14 33.25 -16.19
C LYS A 222 76.50 31.96 -15.45
N GLU A 223 76.14 30.81 -16.00
CA GLU A 223 76.51 29.49 -15.48
C GLU A 223 78.04 29.28 -15.42
N LYS A 224 78.78 29.71 -16.45
CA LYS A 224 80.24 29.50 -16.51
C LYS A 224 81.04 30.22 -15.42
N VAL A 225 80.44 31.17 -14.70
CA VAL A 225 81.10 32.03 -13.70
C VAL A 225 80.63 31.69 -12.28
N LEU A 226 79.56 30.90 -12.13
CA LEU A 226 78.92 30.64 -10.85
C LEU A 226 78.80 29.12 -10.59
N PRO A 227 79.04 28.61 -9.37
CA PRO A 227 78.89 27.20 -9.08
C PRO A 227 77.41 26.78 -9.18
N SER A 228 77.07 25.94 -10.17
CA SER A 228 75.68 25.55 -10.48
C SER A 228 74.96 24.87 -9.29
N ASP A 229 75.68 24.06 -8.51
CA ASP A 229 75.15 23.38 -7.32
C ASP A 229 74.85 24.33 -6.16
N TRP A 230 75.58 25.45 -6.08
CA TRP A 230 75.36 26.50 -5.09
C TRP A 230 74.12 27.33 -5.47
N ILE A 231 73.96 27.66 -6.75
CA ILE A 231 72.76 28.37 -7.24
C ILE A 231 71.50 27.51 -7.15
N GLY A 232 71.58 26.21 -7.46
CA GLY A 232 70.43 25.32 -7.36
C GLY A 232 69.86 25.30 -5.95
N ARG A 233 70.68 24.92 -4.96
CA ARG A 233 70.26 24.83 -3.56
C ARG A 233 69.89 26.18 -2.97
N GLN A 234 70.76 27.19 -3.13
CA GLN A 234 70.50 28.50 -2.53
C GLN A 234 69.38 29.27 -3.24
N GLY A 235 69.22 29.07 -4.55
CA GLY A 235 68.10 29.59 -5.34
C GLY A 235 66.78 28.91 -4.96
N ALA A 236 66.78 27.60 -4.74
CA ALA A 236 65.62 26.88 -4.22
C ALA A 236 65.26 27.36 -2.81
N ASP A 237 66.23 27.51 -1.91
CA ASP A 237 65.99 28.03 -0.57
C ASP A 237 65.38 29.44 -0.62
N ILE A 238 65.91 30.34 -1.47
CA ILE A 238 65.36 31.69 -1.64
C ILE A 238 63.92 31.63 -2.20
N ALA A 239 63.68 30.82 -3.24
CA ALA A 239 62.37 30.68 -3.86
C ALA A 239 61.34 30.09 -2.89
N VAL A 240 61.70 29.02 -2.19
CA VAL A 240 60.87 28.34 -1.19
C VAL A 240 60.54 29.29 -0.04
N ASN A 241 61.53 30.03 0.47
CA ASN A 241 61.30 31.02 1.53
C ASN A 241 60.39 32.16 1.06
N ALA A 242 60.58 32.67 -0.16
CA ALA A 242 59.74 33.73 -0.72
C ALA A 242 58.29 33.26 -0.92
N VAL A 243 58.08 32.07 -1.46
CA VAL A 243 56.74 31.49 -1.65
C VAL A 243 56.09 31.13 -0.33
N SER A 244 56.85 30.58 0.62
CA SER A 244 56.35 30.26 1.97
C SER A 244 55.94 31.51 2.74
N HIS A 245 56.70 32.60 2.61
CA HIS A 245 56.35 33.91 3.18
C HIS A 245 55.05 34.45 2.57
N LEU A 246 54.90 34.40 1.25
CA LEU A 246 53.66 34.79 0.57
C LEU A 246 52.46 33.93 1.00
N ILE A 247 52.63 32.62 1.13
CA ILE A 247 51.58 31.72 1.64
C ILE A 247 51.19 32.08 3.08
N ALA A 248 52.18 32.40 3.93
CA ALA A 248 51.93 32.81 5.31
C ALA A 248 51.21 34.18 5.40
N GLU A 249 51.56 35.14 4.55
CA GLU A 249 50.86 36.43 4.44
C GLU A 249 49.41 36.25 3.99
N ILE A 250 49.17 35.46 2.93
CA ILE A 250 47.81 35.15 2.46
C ILE A 250 47.02 34.42 3.55
N SER A 251 47.64 33.47 4.25
CA SER A 251 47.00 32.69 5.30
C SER A 251 46.58 33.55 6.50
N SER A 252 47.47 34.44 6.95
CA SER A 252 47.26 35.27 8.15
C SER A 252 46.33 36.48 7.94
N ASP A 253 46.34 37.09 6.75
CA ASP A 253 45.46 38.23 6.43
C ASP A 253 44.19 37.79 5.70
N LYS A 254 43.04 37.88 6.38
CA LYS A 254 41.72 37.58 5.81
C LYS A 254 41.30 38.55 4.70
N ASN A 255 41.85 39.76 4.68
CA ASN A 255 41.55 40.79 3.68
C ASN A 255 42.59 40.83 2.55
N HIS A 256 43.48 39.83 2.48
CA HIS A 256 44.54 39.81 1.48
C HIS A 256 43.97 39.85 0.05
N PRO A 257 44.52 40.64 -0.89
CA PRO A 257 44.00 40.78 -2.25
C PRO A 257 43.84 39.45 -3.01
N MET A 258 44.71 38.46 -2.74
CA MET A 258 44.60 37.13 -3.36
C MET A 258 43.39 36.34 -2.88
N ARG A 259 42.95 36.50 -1.62
CA ARG A 259 41.71 35.89 -1.14
C ARG A 259 40.49 36.46 -1.85
N GLY A 260 40.47 37.78 -2.07
CA GLY A 260 39.43 38.43 -2.87
C GLY A 260 39.43 37.98 -4.33
N ARG A 261 40.60 37.75 -4.94
CA ARG A 261 40.69 37.15 -6.29
C ARG A 261 40.17 35.72 -6.34
N PHE A 262 40.42 34.92 -5.30
CA PHE A 262 39.90 33.57 -5.18
C PHE A 262 38.37 33.55 -5.05
N ASP A 263 37.77 34.49 -4.31
CA ASP A 263 36.32 34.66 -4.23
C ASP A 263 35.71 34.92 -5.62
N VAL A 264 36.29 35.87 -6.36
CA VAL A 264 35.82 36.25 -7.70
C VAL A 264 35.97 35.08 -8.67
N PHE A 265 37.12 34.40 -8.65
CA PHE A 265 37.36 33.21 -9.48
C PHE A 265 36.35 32.11 -9.18
N THR A 266 36.10 31.81 -7.90
CA THR A 266 35.19 30.75 -7.47
C THR A 266 33.76 31.05 -7.91
N LYS A 267 33.28 32.29 -7.74
CA LYS A 267 31.96 32.71 -8.23
C LYS A 267 31.84 32.56 -9.74
N HIS A 268 32.82 33.06 -10.48
CA HIS A 268 32.79 32.99 -11.94
C HIS A 268 32.86 31.55 -12.44
N PHE A 269 33.68 30.70 -11.81
CA PHE A 269 33.75 29.28 -12.14
C PHE A 269 32.42 28.57 -11.89
N ILE A 270 31.73 28.89 -10.78
CA ILE A 270 30.39 28.34 -10.48
C ILE A 270 29.34 28.80 -11.50
N GLU A 271 29.39 30.05 -11.96
CA GLU A 271 28.52 30.57 -13.02
C GLU A 271 28.78 29.86 -14.36
N GLN A 272 30.04 29.73 -14.75
CA GLN A 272 30.42 28.98 -15.95
C GLN A 272 29.97 27.52 -15.86
N LEU A 273 30.07 26.87 -14.70
CA LEU A 273 29.59 25.50 -14.52
C LEU A 273 28.08 25.37 -14.77
N LYS A 274 27.30 26.41 -14.53
CA LYS A 274 25.84 26.39 -14.69
C LYS A 274 25.42 26.61 -16.15
N ASP A 275 26.06 27.57 -16.83
CA ASP A 275 25.53 28.13 -18.09
C ASP A 275 26.46 27.97 -19.30
N ASP A 276 27.73 27.60 -19.10
CA ASP A 276 28.68 27.46 -20.20
C ASP A 276 28.46 26.15 -20.99
N PRO A 277 28.25 26.22 -22.32
CA PRO A 277 28.09 25.04 -23.16
C PRO A 277 29.22 24.02 -23.07
N GLU A 278 30.47 24.43 -22.85
CA GLU A 278 31.61 23.50 -22.75
C GLU A 278 31.54 22.67 -21.46
N PHE A 279 31.19 23.30 -20.34
CA PHE A 279 31.04 22.60 -19.06
C PHE A 279 29.82 21.68 -19.06
N ILE A 280 28.70 22.12 -19.66
CA ILE A 280 27.52 21.27 -19.87
C ILE A 280 27.89 20.05 -20.71
N ALA A 281 28.62 20.22 -21.81
CA ALA A 281 29.08 19.12 -22.64
C ALA A 281 30.01 18.14 -21.89
N LYS A 282 30.94 18.65 -21.07
CA LYS A 282 31.78 17.81 -20.20
C LYS A 282 30.96 17.05 -19.16
N GLY A 283 29.95 17.69 -18.57
CA GLY A 283 28.99 17.04 -17.67
C GLY A 283 28.26 15.90 -18.34
N GLU A 284 27.76 16.10 -19.56
CA GLU A 284 27.10 15.05 -20.35
C GLU A 284 28.06 13.93 -20.78
N GLN A 285 29.33 14.23 -21.05
CA GLN A 285 30.35 13.21 -21.29
C GLN A 285 30.59 12.34 -20.05
N ILE A 286 30.73 12.94 -18.87
CA ILE A 286 30.90 12.20 -17.60
C ILE A 286 29.66 11.33 -17.33
N LYS A 287 28.46 11.88 -17.54
CA LYS A 287 27.19 11.16 -17.41
C LYS A 287 27.13 9.96 -18.34
N THR A 288 27.48 10.16 -19.62
CA THR A 288 27.51 9.10 -20.64
C THR A 288 28.53 8.02 -20.30
N TYR A 289 29.71 8.41 -19.80
CA TYR A 289 30.73 7.49 -19.34
C TYR A 289 30.22 6.62 -18.19
N LEU A 290 29.64 7.23 -17.15
CA LEU A 290 29.09 6.51 -16.00
C LEU A 290 27.96 5.55 -16.40
N LEU A 291 27.05 5.98 -17.29
CA LEU A 291 25.90 5.16 -17.71
C LEU A 291 26.31 3.94 -18.55
N ASN A 292 27.34 4.07 -19.36
CA ASN A 292 27.78 3.02 -20.27
C ASN A 292 28.91 2.16 -19.73
N ASP A 293 29.45 2.47 -18.55
CA ASP A 293 30.56 1.73 -17.96
C ASP A 293 30.08 0.37 -17.39
N PRO A 294 30.53 -0.78 -17.94
CA PRO A 294 30.23 -2.09 -17.38
C PRO A 294 30.74 -2.29 -15.95
N THR A 295 31.71 -1.51 -15.48
CA THR A 295 32.20 -1.58 -14.09
C THR A 295 31.15 -1.12 -13.09
N LEU A 296 30.29 -0.15 -13.45
CA LEU A 296 29.21 0.34 -12.59
C LEU A 296 28.22 -0.78 -12.27
N TYR A 297 27.91 -1.63 -13.24
CA TYR A 297 27.06 -2.79 -13.04
C TYR A 297 27.66 -3.78 -12.03
N LEU A 298 28.95 -4.11 -12.17
CA LEU A 298 29.66 -4.99 -11.25
C LEU A 298 29.75 -4.40 -9.84
N TYR A 299 29.98 -3.08 -9.74
CA TYR A 299 30.01 -2.37 -8.46
C TYR A 299 28.66 -2.41 -7.75
N LEU A 300 27.56 -2.08 -8.44
CA LEU A 300 26.20 -2.14 -7.88
C LEU A 300 25.83 -3.55 -7.44
N LYS A 301 26.21 -4.57 -8.22
CA LYS A 301 26.04 -5.98 -7.87
C LYS A 301 26.76 -6.32 -6.56
N ASN A 302 28.02 -5.91 -6.42
CA ASN A 302 28.81 -6.18 -5.22
C ASN A 302 28.27 -5.42 -4.00
N LEU A 303 27.81 -4.18 -4.18
CA LEU A 303 27.22 -3.38 -3.13
C LEU A 303 25.91 -4.00 -2.63
N TRP A 304 25.03 -4.44 -3.54
CA TRP A 304 23.82 -5.18 -3.18
C TRP A 304 24.13 -6.48 -2.45
N GLY A 305 25.09 -7.28 -2.96
CA GLY A 305 25.51 -8.53 -2.33
C GLY A 305 26.06 -8.32 -0.92
N SER A 306 26.85 -7.26 -0.73
CA SER A 306 27.44 -6.90 0.56
C SER A 306 26.35 -6.45 1.54
N LEU A 307 25.44 -5.58 1.11
CA LEU A 307 24.31 -5.12 1.91
C LEU A 307 23.42 -6.30 2.34
N ARG A 308 23.07 -7.18 1.41
CA ARG A 308 22.27 -8.38 1.70
C ARG A 308 22.96 -9.27 2.73
N THR A 309 24.26 -9.51 2.56
CA THR A 309 25.04 -10.35 3.48
C THR A 309 25.07 -9.74 4.87
N TRP A 310 25.33 -8.43 4.97
CA TRP A 310 25.30 -7.70 6.23
C TRP A 310 23.93 -7.75 6.90
N LEU A 311 22.84 -7.50 6.16
CA LEU A 311 21.46 -7.59 6.67
C LEU A 311 21.15 -8.99 7.22
N LYS A 312 21.49 -10.04 6.48
CA LYS A 312 21.25 -11.44 6.93
C LYS A 312 22.04 -11.78 8.19
N GLU A 313 23.28 -11.30 8.28
CA GLU A 313 24.12 -11.53 9.44
C GLU A 313 23.60 -10.78 10.67
N ASP A 314 23.22 -9.52 10.54
CA ASP A 314 22.64 -8.74 11.64
C ASP A 314 21.35 -9.40 12.16
N LEU A 315 20.47 -9.84 11.26
CA LEU A 315 19.20 -10.50 11.60
C LEU A 315 19.36 -11.84 12.36
N ARG A 316 20.52 -12.50 12.23
CA ARG A 316 20.83 -13.76 12.95
C ARG A 316 21.40 -13.54 14.34
N ARG A 317 21.92 -12.35 14.62
CA ARG A 317 22.54 -12.03 15.91
C ARG A 317 21.48 -11.87 16.99
N SER A 318 21.79 -12.35 18.19
CA SER A 318 20.97 -12.11 19.39
C SER A 318 20.87 -10.62 19.73
N GLU A 319 21.92 -9.84 19.45
CA GLU A 319 21.97 -8.39 19.57
C GLU A 319 21.99 -7.68 18.20
N SER A 320 20.94 -7.89 17.39
CA SER A 320 20.77 -7.19 16.11
C SER A 320 20.69 -5.67 16.29
N LEU A 321 21.48 -4.92 15.52
CA LEU A 321 21.41 -3.46 15.48
C LEU A 321 20.09 -2.99 14.87
N LEU A 322 19.61 -3.67 13.82
CA LEU A 322 18.31 -3.38 13.21
C LEU A 322 17.18 -3.58 14.21
N HIS A 323 17.26 -4.63 15.04
CA HIS A 323 16.26 -4.88 16.08
C HIS A 323 16.21 -3.75 17.09
N ARG A 324 17.36 -3.33 17.60
CA ARG A 324 17.47 -2.18 18.51
C ARG A 324 16.92 -0.90 17.87
N ASN A 325 17.26 -0.62 16.62
CA ASN A 325 16.83 0.58 15.92
C ASN A 325 15.32 0.58 15.64
N ILE A 326 14.73 -0.55 15.22
CA ILE A 326 13.28 -0.67 15.03
C ILE A 326 12.54 -0.50 16.36
N ILE A 327 13.07 -1.07 17.44
CA ILE A 327 12.48 -0.91 18.77
C ILE A 327 12.54 0.55 19.21
N ALA A 328 13.70 1.19 19.08
CA ALA A 328 13.88 2.59 19.42
C ALA A 328 12.97 3.50 18.59
N ALA A 329 12.86 3.25 17.29
CA ALA A 329 11.98 4.00 16.38
C ALA A 329 10.50 3.79 16.73
N GLY A 330 10.08 2.56 17.04
CA GLY A 330 8.72 2.24 17.46
C GLY A 330 8.34 2.95 18.77
N HIS A 331 9.23 2.92 19.77
CA HIS A 331 9.02 3.66 21.01
C HIS A 331 9.01 5.17 20.81
N TRP A 332 9.94 5.71 20.02
CA TRP A 332 9.96 7.13 19.69
C TRP A 332 8.67 7.57 19.00
N LEU A 333 8.20 6.81 18.00
CA LEU A 333 6.96 7.09 17.29
C LEU A 333 5.74 7.01 18.21
N GLY A 334 5.66 5.94 19.01
CA GLY A 334 4.58 5.74 19.98
C GLY A 334 4.52 6.87 20.99
N LYS A 335 5.67 7.28 21.54
CA LYS A 335 5.77 8.40 22.48
C LYS A 335 5.43 9.74 21.83
N THR A 336 5.94 10.00 20.63
CA THR A 336 5.65 11.25 19.90
C THR A 336 4.16 11.36 19.57
N LEU A 337 3.52 10.28 19.12
CA LEU A 337 2.08 10.25 18.89
C LEU A 337 1.28 10.41 20.20
N ALA A 338 1.78 9.91 21.32
CA ALA A 338 1.13 10.04 22.64
C ALA A 338 1.25 11.46 23.22
N ASP A 339 2.40 12.10 23.04
CA ASP A 339 2.74 13.38 23.69
C ASP A 339 2.40 14.60 22.83
N ASP A 340 2.34 14.48 21.50
CA ASP A 340 2.07 15.58 20.56
C ASP A 340 0.68 15.43 19.88
N PRO A 341 -0.34 16.17 20.36
CA PRO A 341 -1.68 16.17 19.76
C PRO A 341 -1.72 16.71 18.33
N VAL A 342 -0.84 17.67 17.98
CA VAL A 342 -0.81 18.28 16.65
C VAL A 342 -0.28 17.29 15.63
N PHE A 343 0.82 16.60 15.96
CA PHE A 343 1.35 15.54 15.12
C PHE A 343 0.35 14.39 14.95
N ARG A 344 -0.32 13.97 16.04
CA ARG A 344 -1.37 12.94 15.98
C ARG A 344 -2.50 13.33 15.05
N GLN A 345 -3.01 14.56 15.14
CA GLN A 345 -4.06 15.06 14.26
C GLN A 345 -3.60 15.06 12.79
N SER A 346 -2.36 15.48 12.53
CA SER A 346 -1.78 15.44 11.19
C SER A 346 -1.70 14.02 10.62
N VAL A 347 -1.29 13.03 11.43
CA VAL A 347 -1.27 11.62 11.02
C VAL A 347 -2.68 11.12 10.72
N ASN A 348 -3.67 11.41 11.57
CA ASN A 348 -5.06 11.00 11.31
C ASN A 348 -5.62 11.63 10.03
N GLN A 349 -5.30 12.89 9.75
CA GLN A 349 -5.72 13.56 8.53
C GLN A 349 -5.11 12.89 7.29
N HIS A 350 -3.80 12.60 7.32
CA HIS A 350 -3.15 11.89 6.22
C HIS A 350 -3.69 10.47 6.03
N LEU A 351 -4.03 9.76 7.12
CA LEU A 351 -4.68 8.45 7.05
C LEU A 351 -6.08 8.56 6.44
N GLU A 352 -6.85 9.60 6.79
CA GLU A 352 -8.15 9.86 6.18
C GLU A 352 -8.02 10.15 4.67
N GLU A 353 -7.09 11.01 4.28
CA GLU A 353 -6.83 11.34 2.86
C GLU A 353 -6.36 10.11 2.07
N ALA A 354 -5.44 9.32 2.62
CA ALA A 354 -5.00 8.06 2.02
C ALA A 354 -6.17 7.08 1.87
N ALA A 355 -7.01 6.95 2.89
CA ALA A 355 -8.19 6.08 2.83
C ALA A 355 -9.21 6.57 1.78
N LYS A 356 -9.45 7.88 1.67
CA LYS A 356 -10.33 8.44 0.63
C LYS A 356 -9.81 8.17 -0.78
N ASN A 357 -8.51 8.25 -0.98
CA ASN A 357 -7.88 8.01 -2.28
C ASN A 357 -7.87 6.51 -2.64
N MET A 358 -7.71 5.61 -1.65
CA MET A 358 -7.66 4.16 -1.88
C MET A 358 -9.03 3.47 -1.88
N ALA A 359 -10.03 4.05 -1.21
CA ALA A 359 -11.35 3.46 -1.03
C ALA A 359 -12.06 3.09 -2.35
N PRO A 360 -12.06 3.93 -3.41
CA PRO A 360 -12.75 3.60 -4.66
C PRO A 360 -12.19 2.34 -5.32
N ASP A 361 -10.87 2.25 -5.48
CA ASP A 361 -10.21 1.10 -6.10
C ASP A 361 -10.41 -0.18 -5.29
N PHE A 362 -10.32 -0.07 -3.96
CA PHE A 362 -10.54 -1.19 -3.05
C PHE A 362 -11.99 -1.67 -3.07
N ALA A 363 -12.96 -0.74 -3.08
CA ALA A 363 -14.38 -1.06 -3.17
C ALA A 363 -14.71 -1.75 -4.50
N ASP A 364 -14.11 -1.31 -5.61
CA ASP A 364 -14.28 -1.94 -6.93
C ASP A 364 -13.63 -3.33 -6.99
N PHE A 365 -12.47 -3.51 -6.36
CA PHE A 365 -11.84 -4.82 -6.23
C PHE A 365 -12.73 -5.79 -5.43
N LEU A 366 -13.23 -5.36 -4.26
CA LEU A 366 -14.11 -6.19 -3.43
C LEU A 366 -15.44 -6.49 -4.10
N THR A 367 -16.03 -5.53 -4.80
CA THR A 367 -17.29 -5.73 -5.55
C THR A 367 -17.12 -6.85 -6.57
N ARG A 368 -16.04 -6.80 -7.36
CA ARG A 368 -15.70 -7.85 -8.33
C ARG A 368 -15.48 -9.18 -7.62
N HIS A 369 -14.65 -9.20 -6.58
CA HIS A 369 -14.32 -10.42 -5.86
C HIS A 369 -15.55 -11.10 -5.22
N ILE A 370 -16.44 -10.34 -4.60
CA ILE A 370 -17.68 -10.85 -3.99
C ILE A 370 -18.61 -11.40 -5.07
N SER A 371 -18.83 -10.65 -6.15
CA SER A 371 -19.69 -11.09 -7.25
C SER A 371 -19.16 -12.39 -7.87
N ASP A 372 -17.88 -12.44 -8.22
CA ASP A 372 -17.24 -13.61 -8.81
C ASP A 372 -17.27 -14.82 -7.87
N THR A 373 -17.04 -14.61 -6.58
CA THR A 373 -17.09 -15.68 -5.58
C THR A 373 -18.48 -16.31 -5.51
N VAL A 374 -19.55 -15.50 -5.42
CA VAL A 374 -20.93 -16.02 -5.35
C VAL A 374 -21.36 -16.64 -6.67
N LYS A 375 -20.94 -16.06 -7.82
CA LYS A 375 -21.18 -16.65 -9.15
C LYS A 375 -20.49 -18.00 -9.32
N ASN A 376 -19.36 -18.24 -8.67
CA ASN A 376 -18.67 -19.53 -8.71
C ASN A 376 -19.30 -20.60 -7.82
N TRP A 377 -20.23 -20.26 -6.92
CA TRP A 377 -20.92 -21.25 -6.09
C TRP A 377 -21.92 -22.08 -6.88
N ASN A 378 -22.13 -23.33 -6.46
CA ASN A 378 -23.22 -24.14 -6.99
C ASN A 378 -24.57 -23.51 -6.62
N SER A 379 -25.42 -23.27 -7.62
CA SER A 379 -26.72 -22.62 -7.42
C SER A 379 -27.65 -23.41 -6.50
N GLN A 380 -27.52 -24.74 -6.45
CA GLN A 380 -28.29 -25.59 -5.55
C GLN A 380 -27.79 -25.48 -4.10
N GLU A 381 -26.48 -25.41 -3.90
CA GLU A 381 -25.88 -25.26 -2.56
C GLU A 381 -26.22 -23.91 -1.95
N MET A 382 -26.15 -22.82 -2.74
CA MET A 382 -26.59 -21.49 -2.31
C MET A 382 -28.06 -21.50 -1.92
N ALA A 383 -28.93 -22.06 -2.76
CA ALA A 383 -30.36 -22.12 -2.48
C ALA A 383 -30.66 -22.95 -1.22
N GLN A 384 -29.96 -24.07 -1.01
CA GLN A 384 -30.07 -24.87 0.20
C GLN A 384 -29.63 -24.07 1.43
N GLN A 385 -28.54 -23.31 1.35
CA GLN A 385 -28.06 -22.50 2.46
C GLN A 385 -29.04 -21.37 2.81
N ILE A 386 -29.67 -20.76 1.81
CA ILE A 386 -30.73 -19.77 2.03
C ILE A 386 -31.94 -20.46 2.66
N GLU A 387 -32.39 -21.59 2.13
CA GLU A 387 -33.52 -22.37 2.66
C GLU A 387 -33.30 -22.76 4.13
N LEU A 388 -32.07 -23.10 4.52
CA LEU A 388 -31.75 -23.42 5.92
C LEU A 388 -31.85 -22.23 6.87
N ASN A 389 -31.68 -21.00 6.37
CA ASN A 389 -31.72 -19.80 7.19
C ASN A 389 -33.11 -19.17 7.27
N ILE A 390 -33.89 -19.18 6.19
CA ILE A 390 -35.23 -18.55 6.13
C ILE A 390 -36.39 -19.54 5.97
N GLY A 391 -36.10 -20.82 5.74
CA GLY A 391 -37.12 -21.80 5.38
C GLY A 391 -38.13 -22.08 6.48
N LYS A 392 -37.74 -21.96 7.76
CA LYS A 392 -38.66 -22.09 8.91
C LYS A 392 -39.77 -21.03 8.85
N ASP A 393 -39.39 -19.78 8.59
CA ASP A 393 -40.32 -18.65 8.51
C ASP A 393 -41.19 -18.75 7.26
N LEU A 394 -40.64 -19.28 6.15
CA LEU A 394 -41.43 -19.56 4.94
C LEU A 394 -42.48 -20.65 5.16
N GLN A 395 -42.23 -21.65 6.02
CA GLN A 395 -43.27 -22.65 6.33
C GLN A 395 -44.43 -22.07 7.16
N TRP A 396 -44.20 -21.01 7.95
CA TRP A 396 -45.29 -20.31 8.65
C TRP A 396 -46.27 -19.66 7.69
N ILE A 397 -45.80 -19.17 6.54
CA ILE A 397 -46.69 -18.66 5.47
C ILE A 397 -47.70 -19.76 5.07
N ARG A 398 -47.24 -21.00 4.91
CA ARG A 398 -48.11 -22.14 4.54
C ARG A 398 -49.14 -22.51 5.62
N ILE A 399 -48.76 -22.45 6.90
CA ILE A 399 -49.69 -22.65 8.01
C ILE A 399 -50.75 -21.54 8.01
N ASN A 400 -50.31 -20.29 7.87
CA ASN A 400 -51.20 -19.13 7.77
C ASN A 400 -52.13 -19.23 6.56
N GLY A 401 -51.64 -19.66 5.40
CA GLY A 401 -52.46 -19.91 4.21
C GLY A 401 -53.54 -20.95 4.41
N THR A 402 -53.25 -21.99 5.21
CA THR A 402 -54.26 -23.00 5.60
C THR A 402 -55.36 -22.37 6.46
N ILE A 403 -54.99 -21.58 7.47
CA ILE A 403 -55.92 -20.95 8.40
C ILE A 403 -56.76 -19.87 7.69
N VAL A 404 -56.11 -18.97 6.96
CA VAL A 404 -56.76 -17.89 6.21
C VAL A 404 -57.63 -18.45 5.10
N GLY A 405 -57.15 -19.48 4.37
CA GLY A 405 -57.94 -20.19 3.38
C GLY A 405 -59.23 -20.75 3.98
N GLY A 406 -59.14 -21.41 5.13
CA GLY A 406 -60.32 -21.93 5.84
C GLY A 406 -61.30 -20.84 6.26
N LEU A 407 -60.81 -19.72 6.80
CA LEU A 407 -61.65 -18.57 7.17
C LEU A 407 -62.36 -17.96 5.94
N ILE A 408 -61.66 -17.84 4.82
CA ILE A 408 -62.25 -17.37 3.56
C ILE A 408 -63.30 -18.36 3.06
N GLY A 409 -63.01 -19.67 3.10
CA GLY A 409 -63.98 -20.70 2.75
C GLY A 409 -65.25 -20.65 3.60
N LEU A 410 -65.10 -20.43 4.90
CA LEU A 410 -66.20 -20.24 5.83
C LEU A 410 -67.05 -19.04 5.43
N LEU A 411 -66.41 -17.89 5.21
CA LEU A 411 -67.07 -16.64 4.87
C LEU A 411 -67.79 -16.74 3.52
N LEU A 412 -67.15 -17.32 2.50
CA LEU A 412 -67.75 -17.53 1.18
C LEU A 412 -68.95 -18.48 1.24
N TYR A 413 -68.88 -19.52 2.06
CA TYR A 413 -70.00 -20.43 2.25
C TYR A 413 -71.18 -19.74 2.95
N LEU A 414 -70.93 -18.98 4.01
CA LEU A 414 -71.97 -18.21 4.71
C LEU A 414 -72.64 -17.20 3.75
N ILE A 415 -71.87 -16.53 2.90
CA ILE A 415 -72.42 -15.64 1.86
C ILE A 415 -73.22 -16.43 0.82
N SER A 416 -72.73 -17.58 0.38
CA SER A 416 -73.44 -18.44 -0.58
C SER A 416 -74.81 -18.87 -0.05
N GLN A 417 -74.92 -19.13 1.26
CA GLN A 417 -76.18 -19.48 1.91
C GLN A 417 -77.18 -18.32 2.06
N LEU A 418 -76.74 -17.07 1.89
CA LEU A 418 -77.63 -15.90 1.82
C LEU A 418 -78.29 -15.75 0.44
N ARG A 419 -77.84 -16.48 -0.58
CA ARG A 419 -78.41 -16.47 -1.94
C ARG A 419 -79.94 -16.74 -1.99
N PRO A 420 -80.51 -17.72 -1.28
CA PRO A 420 -81.96 -17.91 -1.24
C PRO A 420 -82.76 -16.76 -0.60
N TRP A 421 -82.11 -15.79 0.05
CA TRP A 421 -82.75 -14.61 0.66
C TRP A 421 -82.54 -13.32 -0.15
N LEU A 422 -81.83 -13.38 -1.28
CA LEU A 422 -81.74 -12.26 -2.21
C LEU A 422 -82.97 -12.24 -3.13
N PRO A 423 -83.75 -11.14 -3.18
CA PRO A 423 -84.83 -11.01 -4.13
C PRO A 423 -84.28 -11.19 -5.55
N HIS A 424 -84.91 -12.06 -6.33
CA HIS A 424 -84.60 -12.20 -7.75
C HIS A 424 -84.91 -10.86 -8.43
N PHE A 425 -83.87 -10.13 -8.80
CA PHE A 425 -83.97 -9.01 -9.74
C PHE A 425 -83.72 -9.50 -11.16
#